data_AF-A0A7W1HPV3-F1
#
_entry.id   AF-A0A7W1HPV3-F1
#
_cell.length_a   1.000
_cell.length_b   1.000
_cell.length_c   1.000
_cell.angle_alpha   90.00
_cell.angle_beta   90.00
_cell.angle_gamma   90.00
#
_symmetry.space_group_name_H-M   'P 1'
#
loop_
_entity.id
_entity.type
_entity.pdbx_description
1 polymer ?
#
loop_
_entity_poly.entity_id
_entity_poly.type
_entity_poly.pdbx_seq_one_letter_code
_entity_poly.pdbx_strand_id
1 'polypeptide(L)'
;TWDRKVVELGKTILAGREAALPILEEHFKDALRALYGPEKAAIRYAHSGTLEAYSEALREAHSADVERGTTSVGPHRDDFEVLLGGVNLTTFGSQGQQRIATLALKFAARDYVRGAVGEDPILLFDDVMSELDERRREYLAGYFLESTQAVISTTNLEYFDEEILRRTRIIRISGGSILETATDGARR
;
A
#
# COMPACT_ATOMS: atom_id res chain seq x y z
N THR A 1 -6.78 -28.49 -21.36
CA THR A 1 -5.65 -28.86 -20.49
C THR A 1 -5.50 -27.81 -19.39
N TRP A 2 -4.77 -28.12 -18.32
CA TRP A 2 -4.47 -27.16 -17.26
C TRP A 2 -3.63 -25.98 -17.76
N ASP A 3 -2.68 -26.23 -18.67
CA ASP A 3 -1.82 -25.21 -19.27
C ASP A 3 -2.63 -24.08 -19.92
N ARG A 4 -3.71 -24.42 -20.64
CA ARG A 4 -4.58 -23.41 -21.24
C ARG A 4 -5.21 -22.49 -20.18
N LYS A 5 -5.66 -23.06 -19.06
CA LYS A 5 -6.25 -22.28 -17.95
C LYS A 5 -5.19 -21.42 -17.26
N VAL A 6 -3.98 -21.94 -17.07
CA VAL A 6 -2.86 -21.19 -16.48
C VAL A 6 -2.50 -20.01 -17.37
N VAL A 7 -2.40 -20.20 -18.69
CA VAL A 7 -2.16 -19.11 -19.64
C VAL A 7 -3.28 -18.07 -19.60
N GLU A 8 -4.54 -18.50 -19.69
CA GLU A 8 -5.70 -17.60 -19.71
C GLU A 8 -5.83 -16.75 -18.44
N LEU A 9 -5.78 -17.38 -17.27
CA LEU A 9 -5.87 -16.69 -15.98
C LEU A 9 -4.62 -15.85 -15.70
N GLY A 10 -3.44 -16.36 -16.04
CA GLY A 10 -2.20 -15.63 -15.87
C GLY A 10 -2.16 -14.36 -16.71
N LYS A 11 -2.59 -14.41 -17.99
CA LYS A 11 -2.74 -13.23 -18.84
C LYS A 11 -3.75 -12.22 -18.27
N THR A 12 -4.86 -12.71 -17.71
CA THR A 12 -5.86 -11.83 -17.06
C THR A 12 -5.24 -11.06 -15.89
N ILE A 13 -4.45 -11.74 -15.04
CA ILE A 13 -3.77 -11.12 -13.90
C ILE A 13 -2.69 -10.14 -14.38
N LEU A 14 -1.86 -10.54 -15.35
CA LEU A 14 -0.80 -9.70 -15.91
C LEU A 14 -1.38 -8.40 -16.49
N ALA A 15 -2.42 -8.50 -17.32
CA ALA A 15 -3.09 -7.34 -17.90
C ALA A 15 -3.69 -6.42 -16.83
N GLY A 16 -4.31 -6.99 -15.79
CA GLY A 16 -4.83 -6.20 -14.66
C GLY A 16 -3.74 -5.46 -13.90
N ARG A 17 -2.58 -6.09 -13.68
CA ARG A 17 -1.42 -5.46 -13.03
C ARG A 17 -0.82 -4.35 -13.88
N GLU A 18 -0.62 -4.60 -15.17
CA GLU A 18 -0.10 -3.59 -16.12
C GLU A 18 -1.03 -2.39 -16.25
N ALA A 19 -2.35 -2.60 -16.22
CA ALA A 19 -3.33 -1.51 -16.26
C ALA A 19 -3.38 -0.70 -14.95
N ALA A 20 -3.22 -1.35 -13.79
CA ALA A 20 -3.27 -0.69 -12.49
C ALA A 20 -2.00 0.11 -12.17
N LEU A 21 -0.85 -0.33 -12.67
CA LEU A 21 0.46 0.19 -12.27
C LEU A 21 0.64 1.70 -12.54
N PRO A 22 0.27 2.27 -13.71
CA PRO A 22 0.46 3.70 -13.96
C PRO A 22 -0.34 4.59 -12.98
N ILE A 23 -1.58 4.19 -12.69
CA ILE A 23 -2.48 4.93 -11.79
C ILE A 23 -1.95 4.83 -10.34
N LEU A 24 -1.54 3.63 -9.93
CA LEU A 24 -0.94 3.42 -8.61
C LEU A 24 0.36 4.20 -8.45
N GLU A 25 1.22 4.22 -9.47
CA GLU A 25 2.48 4.95 -9.46
C GLU A 25 2.28 6.47 -9.35
N GLU A 26 1.26 7.03 -10.01
CA GLU A 26 0.90 8.44 -9.90
C GLU A 26 0.56 8.81 -8.45
N HIS A 27 -0.41 8.12 -7.85
CA HIS A 27 -0.79 8.37 -6.46
C HIS A 27 0.35 8.10 -5.47
N PHE A 28 1.18 7.09 -5.73
CA PHE A 28 2.35 6.79 -4.91
C PHE A 28 3.36 7.92 -4.92
N LYS A 29 3.64 8.52 -6.07
CA LYS A 29 4.57 9.67 -6.19
C LYS A 29 4.08 10.86 -5.39
N ASP A 30 2.78 11.15 -5.43
CA ASP A 30 2.20 12.28 -4.69
C ASP A 30 2.25 12.04 -3.18
N ALA A 31 1.84 10.86 -2.72
CA ALA A 31 1.91 10.48 -1.30
C ALA A 31 3.35 10.50 -0.78
N LEU A 32 4.30 9.94 -1.53
CA LEU A 32 5.71 9.91 -1.13
C LEU A 32 6.32 11.32 -1.11
N ARG A 33 5.94 12.19 -2.05
CA ARG A 33 6.41 13.57 -2.08
C ARG A 33 6.04 14.31 -0.79
N ALA A 34 4.84 14.08 -0.29
CA ALA A 34 4.37 14.70 0.94
C ALA A 34 5.02 14.09 2.20
N LEU A 35 5.16 12.77 2.27
CA LEU A 35 5.73 12.07 3.43
C LEU A 35 7.26 12.16 3.55
N TYR A 36 7.95 12.18 2.42
CA TYR A 36 9.41 12.07 2.37
C TYR A 36 10.04 13.35 1.82
N GLY A 37 9.66 13.76 0.62
CA GLY A 37 10.19 14.95 -0.05
C GLY A 37 10.22 14.82 -1.57
N PRO A 38 10.82 15.76 -2.31
CA PRO A 38 10.70 15.88 -3.76
C PRO A 38 11.50 14.85 -4.58
N GLU A 39 12.05 13.82 -3.94
CA GLU A 39 12.83 12.79 -4.62
C GLU A 39 12.01 12.03 -5.66
N LYS A 40 12.67 11.62 -6.75
CA LYS A 40 12.01 10.86 -7.81
C LYS A 40 11.68 9.46 -7.33
N ALA A 41 10.39 9.12 -7.32
CA ALA A 41 9.90 7.81 -6.96
C ALA A 41 9.35 7.07 -8.20
N ALA A 42 9.44 5.75 -8.22
CA ALA A 42 8.84 4.91 -9.26
C ALA A 42 8.50 3.52 -8.71
N ILE A 43 7.55 2.83 -9.35
CA ILE A 43 7.22 1.43 -9.07
C ILE A 43 7.56 0.62 -10.32
N ARG A 44 8.54 -0.27 -10.21
CA ARG A 44 8.92 -1.15 -11.32
C ARG A 44 8.27 -2.52 -11.14
N TYR A 45 7.61 -3.00 -12.18
CA TYR A 45 7.07 -4.35 -12.21
C TYR A 45 8.09 -5.31 -12.83
N ALA A 46 8.56 -6.28 -12.02
CA ALA A 46 9.53 -7.29 -12.42
C ALA A 46 8.80 -8.55 -12.89
N HIS A 47 8.67 -8.70 -14.21
CA HIS A 47 7.99 -9.81 -14.84
C HIS A 47 8.87 -11.06 -14.91
N SER A 48 8.33 -12.22 -14.55
CA SER A 48 8.87 -13.53 -14.91
C SER A 48 8.55 -13.93 -16.36
N GLY A 49 7.52 -13.31 -16.94
CA GLY A 49 7.18 -13.35 -18.37
C GLY A 49 6.17 -12.24 -18.70
N THR A 50 6.42 -11.47 -19.77
CA THR A 50 5.53 -10.37 -20.16
C THR A 50 4.19 -10.90 -20.68
N LEU A 51 3.16 -10.06 -20.73
CA LEU A 51 1.83 -10.46 -21.22
C LEU A 51 1.87 -11.11 -22.62
N GLU A 52 2.71 -10.58 -23.51
CA GLU A 52 2.90 -11.06 -24.88
C GLU A 52 3.64 -12.40 -24.89
N ALA A 53 4.73 -12.50 -24.12
CA ALA A 53 5.63 -13.64 -24.11
C ALA A 53 5.18 -14.77 -23.16
N TYR A 54 4.18 -14.55 -22.30
CA TYR A 54 3.84 -15.44 -21.18
C TYR A 54 3.57 -16.89 -21.60
N SER A 55 2.84 -17.08 -22.70
CA SER A 55 2.53 -18.43 -23.19
C SER A 55 3.78 -19.16 -23.70
N GLU A 56 4.76 -18.44 -24.25
CA GLU A 56 5.97 -19.05 -24.78
C GLU A 56 6.96 -19.31 -23.65
N ALA A 57 7.14 -18.35 -22.75
CA ALA A 57 7.97 -18.51 -21.56
C ALA A 57 7.54 -19.71 -20.71
N LEU A 58 6.23 -19.96 -20.56
CA LEU A 58 5.71 -21.18 -19.90
C LEU A 58 6.08 -22.47 -20.62
N ARG A 59 6.08 -22.48 -21.96
CA ARG A 59 6.45 -23.66 -22.75
C ARG A 59 7.93 -23.95 -22.66
N GLU A 60 8.76 -22.92 -22.80
CA GLU A 60 10.22 -23.02 -22.70
C GLU A 60 10.65 -23.52 -21.31
N ALA A 61 9.99 -23.04 -20.25
CA ALA A 61 10.29 -23.45 -18.88
C ALA A 61 9.78 -24.85 -18.51
N HIS A 62 8.89 -25.46 -19.29
CA HIS A 62 8.14 -26.67 -18.89
C HIS A 62 9.05 -27.83 -18.49
N SER A 63 10.09 -28.15 -19.26
CA SER A 63 10.98 -29.28 -18.95
C SER A 63 11.71 -29.07 -17.62
N ALA A 64 12.25 -27.87 -17.40
CA ALA A 64 12.94 -27.53 -16.16
C ALA A 64 11.98 -27.46 -14.96
N ASP A 65 10.75 -26.98 -15.17
CA ASP A 65 9.72 -26.92 -14.14
C ASP A 65 9.23 -28.31 -13.71
N VAL A 66 9.16 -29.27 -14.64
CA VAL A 66 8.87 -30.68 -14.33
C VAL A 66 9.96 -31.29 -13.45
N GLU A 67 11.23 -31.08 -13.78
CA GLU A 67 12.37 -31.56 -12.97
C GLU A 67 12.37 -30.94 -11.57
N ARG A 68 12.00 -29.66 -11.46
CA ARG A 68 11.97 -28.92 -10.20
C ARG A 68 10.67 -29.12 -9.40
N GLY A 69 9.62 -29.68 -10.02
CA GLY A 69 8.30 -29.86 -9.42
C GLY A 69 7.53 -28.56 -9.12
N THR A 70 7.89 -27.44 -9.76
CA THR A 70 7.22 -26.14 -9.53
C THR A 70 7.32 -25.22 -10.73
N THR A 71 6.25 -24.48 -11.03
CA THR A 71 6.17 -23.52 -12.14
C THR A 71 6.99 -22.24 -11.86
N SER A 72 7.98 -21.93 -12.71
CA SER A 72 8.86 -20.74 -12.62
C SER A 72 8.28 -19.48 -13.24
N VAL A 73 7.36 -19.62 -14.19
CA VAL A 73 6.86 -18.49 -14.99
C VAL A 73 5.41 -18.21 -14.65
N GLY A 74 5.10 -16.96 -14.33
CA GLY A 74 3.75 -16.48 -14.15
C GLY A 74 3.59 -15.44 -13.05
N PRO A 75 2.40 -14.84 -12.92
CA PRO A 75 2.16 -13.72 -12.02
C PRO A 75 2.40 -14.06 -10.54
N HIS A 76 2.42 -15.34 -10.15
CA HIS A 76 2.79 -15.79 -8.80
C HIS A 76 4.30 -15.70 -8.52
N ARG A 77 5.13 -15.44 -9.53
CA ARG A 77 6.60 -15.31 -9.45
C ARG A 77 7.10 -13.90 -9.73
N ASP A 78 6.22 -13.01 -10.16
CA ASP A 78 6.56 -11.61 -10.41
C ASP A 78 6.68 -10.82 -9.10
N ASP A 79 7.35 -9.67 -9.16
CA ASP A 79 7.58 -8.79 -8.01
C ASP A 79 7.40 -7.31 -8.36
N PHE A 80 7.22 -6.46 -7.35
CA PHE A 80 7.16 -5.00 -7.49
C PHE A 80 8.27 -4.35 -6.70
N GLU A 81 9.10 -3.56 -7.37
CA GLU A 81 10.22 -2.86 -6.77
C GLU A 81 9.90 -1.38 -6.64
N VAL A 82 10.09 -0.85 -5.43
CA VAL A 82 9.95 0.59 -5.17
C VAL A 82 11.31 1.25 -5.34
N LEU A 83 11.38 2.24 -6.22
CA LEU A 83 12.59 3.01 -6.49
C LEU A 83 12.48 4.41 -5.91
N LEU A 84 13.53 4.88 -5.24
CA LEU A 84 13.67 6.25 -4.75
C LEU A 84 15.03 6.79 -5.13
N GLY A 85 15.07 7.87 -5.92
CA GLY A 85 16.32 8.39 -6.49
C GLY A 85 17.07 7.38 -7.37
N GLY A 86 16.38 6.37 -7.89
CA GLY A 86 16.95 5.24 -8.63
C GLY A 86 17.46 4.07 -7.77
N VAL A 87 17.38 4.16 -6.44
CA VAL A 87 17.75 3.09 -5.51
C VAL A 87 16.53 2.21 -5.22
N ASN A 88 16.69 0.89 -5.31
CA ASN A 88 15.65 -0.06 -4.90
C ASN A 88 15.51 -0.09 -3.38
N LEU A 89 14.41 0.46 -2.87
CA LEU A 89 14.11 0.53 -1.44
C LEU A 89 13.76 -0.84 -0.84
N THR A 90 13.16 -1.73 -1.61
CA THR A 90 12.85 -3.11 -1.18
C THR A 90 14.12 -3.83 -0.72
N THR A 91 15.23 -3.63 -1.43
CA THR A 91 16.49 -4.32 -1.16
C THR A 91 17.47 -3.48 -0.33
N PHE A 92 17.58 -2.17 -0.60
CA PHE A 92 18.63 -1.31 -0.06
C PHE A 92 18.12 -0.15 0.80
N GLY A 93 16.80 0.00 0.93
CA GLY A 93 16.20 1.05 1.74
C GLY A 93 16.48 0.85 3.23
N SER A 94 16.74 1.93 3.95
CA SER A 94 16.70 1.91 5.41
C SER A 94 15.29 1.54 5.90
N GLN A 95 15.18 1.04 7.14
CA GLN A 95 13.87 0.71 7.71
C GLN A 95 12.89 1.88 7.68
N GLY A 96 13.36 3.11 7.94
CA GLY A 96 12.51 4.30 7.86
C GLY A 96 12.01 4.56 6.43
N GLN A 97 12.87 4.42 5.43
CA GLN A 97 12.48 4.59 4.03
C GLN A 97 11.48 3.52 3.57
N GLN A 98 11.69 2.25 3.95
CA GLN A 98 10.76 1.17 3.62
C GLN A 98 9.38 1.38 4.25
N ARG A 99 9.33 1.86 5.49
CA ARG A 99 8.06 2.18 6.17
C ARG A 99 7.32 3.33 5.50
N ILE A 100 8.02 4.41 5.17
CA ILE A 100 7.43 5.55 4.46
C ILE A 100 6.96 5.16 3.05
N ALA A 101 7.74 4.35 2.33
CA ALA A 101 7.31 3.80 1.04
C ALA A 101 6.07 2.92 1.18
N THR A 102 6.01 2.08 2.22
CA THR A 102 4.83 1.24 2.50
C THR A 102 3.60 2.09 2.79
N LEU A 103 3.75 3.14 3.62
CA LEU A 103 2.67 4.06 3.94
C LEU A 103 2.16 4.80 2.68
N ALA A 104 3.08 5.30 1.85
CA ALA A 104 2.74 5.94 0.58
C ALA A 104 2.00 4.97 -0.37
N LEU A 105 2.41 3.69 -0.44
CA LEU A 105 1.70 2.67 -1.23
C LEU A 105 0.28 2.42 -0.70
N LYS A 106 0.06 2.47 0.62
CA LYS A 106 -1.29 2.33 1.20
C LYS A 106 -2.20 3.51 0.83
N PHE A 107 -1.69 4.73 0.83
CA PHE A 107 -2.45 5.89 0.35
C PHE A 107 -2.71 5.82 -1.15
N ALA A 108 -1.71 5.42 -1.93
CA ALA A 108 -1.89 5.19 -3.36
C ALA A 108 -3.00 4.16 -3.65
N ALA A 109 -3.04 3.08 -2.87
CA ALA A 109 -4.08 2.07 -2.97
C ALA A 109 -5.46 2.60 -2.56
N ARG A 110 -5.56 3.43 -1.50
CA ARG A 110 -6.80 4.13 -1.12
C ARG A 110 -7.30 4.96 -2.29
N ASP A 111 -6.46 5.81 -2.87
CA ASP A 111 -6.84 6.74 -3.92
C ASP A 111 -7.22 6.00 -5.21
N TYR A 112 -6.51 4.92 -5.53
CA TYR A 112 -6.87 4.00 -6.61
C TYR A 112 -8.28 3.41 -6.40
N VAL A 113 -8.57 2.89 -5.20
CA VAL A 113 -9.89 2.32 -4.88
C VAL A 113 -10.98 3.39 -4.93
N ARG A 114 -10.71 4.59 -4.39
CA ARG A 114 -11.63 5.72 -4.43
C ARG A 114 -11.94 6.13 -5.87
N GLY A 115 -10.94 6.20 -6.74
CA GLY A 115 -11.13 6.51 -8.16
C GLY A 115 -11.94 5.45 -8.90
N ALA A 116 -11.75 4.17 -8.57
CA ALA A 116 -12.45 3.06 -9.21
C ALA A 116 -13.90 2.87 -8.72
N VAL A 117 -14.16 3.10 -7.44
CA VAL A 117 -15.47 2.83 -6.78
C VAL A 117 -16.31 4.11 -6.62
N GLY A 118 -15.67 5.28 -6.58
CA GLY A 118 -16.31 6.58 -6.34
C GLY A 118 -16.45 6.97 -4.87
N GLU A 119 -16.07 6.08 -3.94
CA GLU A 119 -16.19 6.27 -2.50
C GLU A 119 -14.89 5.89 -1.78
N ASP A 120 -14.62 6.50 -0.63
CA ASP A 120 -13.46 6.15 0.19
C ASP A 120 -13.63 4.80 0.89
N PRO A 121 -12.59 3.95 0.92
CA PRO A 121 -12.58 2.79 1.80
C PRO A 121 -12.47 3.22 3.27
N ILE A 122 -12.99 2.40 4.19
CA ILE A 122 -12.72 2.56 5.62
C ILE A 122 -11.23 2.32 5.86
N LEU A 123 -10.56 3.30 6.46
CA LEU A 123 -9.15 3.22 6.77
C LEU A 123 -8.92 2.64 8.17
N LEU A 124 -8.02 1.65 8.26
CA LEU A 124 -7.63 1.02 9.52
C LEU A 124 -6.11 1.15 9.69
N PHE A 125 -5.68 1.83 10.74
CA PHE A 125 -4.25 2.01 11.05
C PHE A 125 -3.93 1.49 12.45
N ASP A 126 -2.90 0.65 12.52
CA ASP A 126 -2.42 0.09 13.79
C ASP A 126 -1.11 0.78 14.21
N ASP A 127 -1.19 1.62 15.24
CA ASP A 127 -0.08 2.38 15.86
C ASP A 127 0.85 3.12 14.87
N VAL A 128 0.36 3.49 13.69
CA VAL A 128 1.17 4.07 12.61
C VAL A 128 1.86 5.37 12.99
N MET A 129 1.33 6.10 13.98
CA MET A 129 1.84 7.39 14.42
C MET A 129 3.13 7.30 15.24
N SER A 130 3.34 6.19 15.97
CA SER A 130 4.49 6.04 16.88
C SER A 130 5.82 5.99 16.13
N GLU A 131 5.78 5.65 14.85
CA GLU A 131 6.95 5.48 13.98
C GLU A 131 7.29 6.71 13.12
N LEU A 132 6.51 7.78 13.25
CA LEU A 132 6.62 8.99 12.42
C LEU A 132 7.18 10.17 13.21
N ASP A 133 7.93 11.02 12.52
CA ASP A 133 8.28 12.36 13.02
C ASP A 133 7.09 13.33 12.90
N GLU A 134 7.20 14.48 13.55
CA GLU A 134 6.13 15.46 13.67
C GLU A 134 5.54 15.90 12.33
N ARG A 135 6.40 16.25 11.36
CA ARG A 135 5.98 16.69 10.02
C ARG A 135 5.14 15.60 9.32
N ARG A 136 5.52 14.34 9.49
CA ARG A 136 4.81 13.21 8.88
C ARG A 136 3.50 12.90 9.60
N ARG A 137 3.44 13.09 10.91
CA ARG A 137 2.19 12.97 11.69
C ARG A 137 1.18 14.04 11.29
N GLU A 138 1.61 15.28 11.10
CA GLU A 138 0.75 16.37 10.62
C GLU A 138 0.15 16.04 9.24
N TYR A 139 0.97 15.59 8.30
CA TYR A 139 0.47 15.16 6.99
C TYR A 139 -0.55 14.01 7.12
N LEU A 140 -0.25 13.04 7.98
CA LEU A 140 -1.11 11.90 8.19
C LEU A 140 -2.44 12.26 8.84
N ALA A 141 -2.43 13.19 9.81
CA ALA A 141 -3.63 13.74 10.44
C ALA A 141 -4.52 14.45 9.41
N GLY A 142 -3.94 15.27 8.53
CA GLY A 142 -4.66 15.89 7.42
C GLY A 142 -5.33 14.85 6.51
N TYR A 143 -4.61 13.79 6.17
CA TYR A 143 -5.14 12.70 5.35
C TYR A 143 -6.33 11.98 6.01
N PHE A 144 -6.28 11.78 7.32
CA PHE A 144 -7.40 11.18 8.07
C PHE A 144 -8.64 12.08 8.10
N LEU A 145 -8.45 13.39 8.25
CA LEU A 145 -9.54 14.37 8.27
C LEU A 145 -10.24 14.51 6.91
N GLU A 146 -9.55 14.21 5.80
CA GLU A 146 -10.12 14.17 4.45
C GLU A 146 -10.82 12.84 4.11
N SER A 147 -10.59 11.79 4.90
CA SER A 147 -11.20 10.48 4.68
C SER A 147 -12.64 10.43 5.18
N THR A 148 -13.47 9.60 4.54
CA THR A 148 -14.86 9.39 5.00
C THR A 148 -14.91 8.74 6.38
N GLN A 149 -14.04 7.75 6.65
CA GLN A 149 -13.94 7.10 7.94
C GLN A 149 -12.56 6.47 8.15
N ALA A 150 -11.92 6.81 9.28
CA ALA A 150 -10.68 6.21 9.74
C ALA A 150 -10.79 5.69 11.18
N VAL A 151 -10.21 4.52 11.43
CA VAL A 151 -10.03 3.93 12.77
C VAL A 151 -8.53 3.76 12.98
N ILE A 152 -8.03 4.36 14.06
CA ILE A 152 -6.60 4.40 14.36
C ILE A 152 -6.42 3.87 15.77
N SER A 153 -5.56 2.87 15.95
CA SER A 153 -5.08 2.48 17.26
C SER A 153 -3.85 3.34 17.61
N THR A 154 -3.72 3.70 18.88
CA THR A 154 -2.53 4.37 19.42
C THR A 154 -2.42 4.10 20.90
N THR A 155 -1.20 4.08 21.42
CA THR A 155 -0.93 4.09 22.86
C THR A 155 -0.71 5.51 23.41
N ASN A 156 -0.51 6.50 22.53
CA ASN A 156 -0.28 7.89 22.91
C ASN A 156 -1.14 8.85 22.06
N LEU A 157 -1.98 9.64 22.73
CA LEU A 157 -2.82 10.66 22.08
C LEU A 157 -2.02 11.93 21.70
N GLU A 158 -0.85 12.15 22.28
CA GLU A 158 -0.01 13.33 21.99
C GLU A 158 0.56 13.32 20.57
N TYR A 159 0.43 12.22 19.83
CA TYR A 159 0.78 12.17 18.41
C TYR A 159 -0.22 12.90 17.50
N PHE A 160 -1.33 13.36 18.07
CA PHE A 160 -2.43 13.99 17.37
C PHE A 160 -2.61 15.40 17.89
N ASP A 161 -2.78 16.35 16.97
CA ASP A 161 -3.09 17.73 17.34
C ASP A 161 -4.49 17.86 17.99
N GLU A 162 -4.75 19.01 18.61
CA GLU A 162 -6.05 19.21 19.25
C GLU A 162 -7.21 19.26 18.25
N GLU A 163 -6.96 19.61 16.99
CA GLU A 163 -8.02 19.72 15.98
C GLU A 163 -8.59 18.34 15.65
N ILE A 164 -7.73 17.37 15.34
CA ILE A 164 -8.14 16.01 15.03
C ILE A 164 -8.75 15.35 16.26
N LEU A 165 -8.21 15.59 17.47
CA LEU A 165 -8.76 15.04 18.72
C LEU A 165 -10.17 15.56 18.99
N ARG A 166 -10.47 16.84 18.69
CA ARG A 166 -11.85 17.38 18.79
C ARG A 166 -12.82 16.77 17.77
N ARG A 167 -12.33 16.36 16.61
CA ARG A 167 -13.15 15.79 15.54
C ARG A 167 -13.25 14.26 15.59
N THR A 168 -12.58 13.63 16.55
CA THR A 168 -12.47 12.16 16.63
C THR A 168 -13.21 11.61 17.84
N ARG A 169 -13.87 10.47 17.68
CA ARG A 169 -14.40 9.70 18.81
C ARG A 169 -13.27 8.87 19.42
N ILE A 170 -12.93 9.15 20.68
CA ILE A 170 -11.88 8.41 21.39
C ILE A 170 -12.51 7.24 22.14
N ILE A 171 -12.01 6.03 21.86
CA ILE A 171 -12.43 4.78 22.49
C ILE A 171 -11.27 4.27 23.34
N ARG A 172 -11.46 4.14 24.65
CA ARG A 172 -10.44 3.57 25.54
C ARG A 172 -10.66 2.08 25.69
N ILE A 173 -9.62 1.28 25.41
CA ILE A 173 -9.65 -0.18 25.54
C ILE A 173 -8.67 -0.60 26.63
N SER A 174 -9.10 -1.48 27.54
CA SER A 174 -8.24 -2.11 28.54
C SER A 174 -8.80 -3.47 28.94
N GLY A 175 -7.93 -4.45 29.20
CA GLY A 175 -8.34 -5.80 29.59
C GLY A 175 -9.27 -6.48 28.57
N GLY A 176 -9.11 -6.18 27.27
CA GLY A 176 -9.98 -6.69 26.20
C GLY A 176 -11.40 -6.10 26.17
N SER A 177 -11.67 -5.06 26.97
CA SER A 177 -12.98 -4.42 27.07
C SER A 177 -12.89 -2.93 26.71
N ILE A 178 -13.97 -2.39 26.13
CA ILE A 178 -14.14 -0.95 25.92
C ILE A 178 -14.52 -0.34 27.27
N LEU A 179 -13.66 0.52 27.81
CA LEU A 179 -13.88 1.16 29.10
C LEU A 179 -14.78 2.39 28.99
N GLU A 180 -14.52 3.25 28.01
CA GLU A 180 -15.25 4.50 27.81
C GLU A 180 -15.29 4.87 26.33
N THR A 181 -16.40 5.47 25.90
CA THR A 181 -16.46 6.25 24.67
C THR A 181 -16.63 7.71 25.03
N ALA A 182 -15.59 8.51 24.83
CA ALA A 182 -15.74 9.95 24.92
C ALA A 182 -16.53 10.40 23.69
N THR A 183 -17.84 10.62 23.86
CA THR A 183 -18.60 11.51 23.00
C THR A 183 -18.42 12.91 23.55
N ASP A 184 -17.69 13.75 22.79
CA ASP A 184 -17.73 15.22 22.78
C ASP A 184 -16.31 15.81 22.75
N GLY A 185 -15.74 15.87 21.55
CA GLY A 185 -14.75 16.87 21.23
C GLY A 185 -15.40 18.25 21.01
N ALA A 186 -16.08 18.78 22.03
CA ALA A 186 -16.41 20.20 22.21
C ALA A 186 -17.37 20.36 23.39
N ARG A 187 -16.84 20.77 24.56
CA ARG A 187 -17.42 21.82 25.43
C ARG A 187 -16.35 22.29 26.42
N ARG A 188 -15.54 23.27 26.01
CA ARG A 188 -15.17 24.45 26.79
C ARG A 188 -14.90 25.60 25.84
#